data_AF-A0A958U250-F1
#
_entry.id   AF-A0A958U250-F1
#
_cell.length_a   1.000
_cell.length_b   1.000
_cell.length_c   1.000
_cell.angle_alpha   90.00
_cell.angle_beta   90.00
_cell.angle_gamma   90.00
#
_symmetry.space_group_name_H-M   'P 1'
#
loop_
_entity.id
_entity.type
_entity.pdbx_description
1 polymer ?
#
loop_
_entity_poly.entity_id
_entity_poly.type
_entity_poly.pdbx_seq_one_letter_code
_entity_poly.pdbx_strand_id
1 'polypeptide(L)'
;MGKIKEFFRVEPHLENEKDQLYSPSKLAMKTAVQPKTNYEEVVYNDSYKGNDKKVLILGTEVGALEMKNGKKFLTGNQPVELFVPMLHWQKAGFDFDFASINGKEIKIEKWALPTEDVAVMRIYGEYRNMLEHPLKITDVLKDSDKDSKYIAVYIPGGHGAIGDIPYSKDIKKVLLWVIKEDKLLVSICHGPSALLALNLGENKKNFPFNGYHIAAFPDSNDKLLPSIGYLPGQLPYFYGSKLIDLGVTFANKLGNGKVHQDRKLITGDGPMAANELGILSAKLFLQELYDEAKESLQINS
;
A
#
# COMPACT_ATOMS: atom_id res chain seq x y z
N MET A 1 24.80 -3.91 -28.15
CA MET A 1 23.87 -4.40 -27.11
C MET A 1 22.41 -3.96 -27.32
N GLY A 2 22.11 -2.73 -27.76
CA GLY A 2 20.72 -2.22 -27.88
C GLY A 2 19.80 -3.03 -28.82
N LYS A 3 20.24 -3.32 -30.05
CA LYS A 3 19.43 -4.06 -31.03
C LYS A 3 19.03 -5.49 -30.62
N ILE A 4 19.80 -6.13 -29.72
CA ILE A 4 19.49 -7.48 -29.22
C ILE A 4 18.41 -7.41 -28.14
N LYS A 5 18.44 -6.39 -27.26
CA LYS A 5 17.41 -6.21 -26.21
C LYS A 5 16.04 -5.82 -26.79
N GLU A 6 16.05 -5.02 -27.85
CA GLU A 6 14.86 -4.64 -28.62
C GLU A 6 14.20 -5.88 -29.26
N PHE A 7 14.99 -6.78 -29.84
CA PHE A 7 14.52 -8.05 -30.42
C PHE A 7 13.82 -8.97 -29.40
N PHE A 8 14.28 -8.99 -28.15
CA PHE A 8 13.70 -9.80 -27.08
C PHE A 8 12.63 -9.08 -26.23
N ARG A 9 12.24 -7.84 -26.57
CA ARG A 9 11.23 -7.03 -25.83
C ARG A 9 11.53 -6.90 -24.33
N VAL A 10 12.82 -6.81 -23.99
CA VAL A 10 13.29 -6.69 -22.60
C VAL A 10 13.41 -5.23 -22.17
N GLU A 11 13.27 -4.27 -23.08
CA GLU A 11 13.34 -2.84 -22.73
C GLU A 11 11.98 -2.30 -22.26
N PRO A 12 11.97 -1.42 -21.24
CA PRO A 12 10.78 -0.68 -20.82
C PRO A 12 10.12 0.03 -22.01
N HIS A 13 8.79 0.03 -22.04
CA HIS A 13 8.03 0.59 -23.16
C HIS A 13 7.90 2.10 -22.99
N LEU A 14 8.27 2.88 -24.01
CA LEU A 14 8.10 4.32 -24.02
C LEU A 14 6.63 4.67 -24.29
N GLU A 15 5.98 5.24 -23.27
CA GLU A 15 4.56 5.65 -23.32
C GLU A 15 4.42 7.08 -23.86
N ASN A 16 5.37 7.95 -23.54
CA ASN A 16 5.38 9.34 -23.97
C ASN A 16 6.82 9.86 -24.14
N GLU A 17 7.17 10.23 -25.38
CA GLU A 17 8.49 10.77 -25.73
C GLU A 17 8.82 12.10 -25.06
N LYS A 18 7.85 13.03 -25.02
CA LYS A 18 8.04 14.38 -24.47
C LYS A 18 8.34 14.34 -22.97
N ASP A 19 7.64 13.46 -22.24
CA ASP A 19 7.75 13.34 -20.80
C ASP A 19 8.80 12.31 -20.34
N GLN A 20 9.42 11.59 -21.29
CA GLN A 20 10.31 10.45 -21.03
C GLN A 20 9.65 9.45 -20.06
N LEU A 21 8.38 9.14 -20.30
CA LEU A 21 7.56 8.27 -19.46
C LEU A 21 7.57 6.85 -20.02
N TYR A 22 7.84 5.87 -19.17
CA TYR A 22 7.97 4.47 -19.56
C TYR A 22 7.14 3.56 -18.64
N SER A 23 6.47 2.58 -19.22
CA SER A 23 5.89 1.44 -18.51
C SER A 23 6.83 0.24 -18.54
N PRO A 24 6.56 -0.84 -17.77
CA PRO A 24 7.37 -2.04 -17.82
C PRO A 24 7.44 -2.65 -19.23
N SER A 25 8.50 -3.39 -19.50
CA SER A 25 8.64 -4.14 -20.76
C SER A 25 7.53 -5.18 -20.90
N LYS A 26 7.17 -5.54 -22.14
CA LYS A 26 6.16 -6.59 -22.38
C LYS A 26 6.53 -7.93 -21.72
N LEU A 27 7.82 -8.26 -21.70
CA LEU A 27 8.31 -9.47 -21.04
C LEU A 27 8.14 -9.38 -19.51
N ALA A 28 8.53 -8.24 -18.91
CA ALA A 28 8.38 -8.01 -17.48
C ALA A 28 6.91 -8.05 -17.05
N MET A 29 6.01 -7.43 -17.82
CA MET A 29 4.56 -7.50 -17.57
C MET A 29 4.05 -8.94 -17.61
N LYS A 30 4.44 -9.74 -18.60
CA LYS A 30 4.01 -11.15 -18.70
C LYS A 30 4.43 -12.00 -17.49
N THR A 31 5.52 -11.63 -16.82
CA THR A 31 6.00 -12.33 -15.62
C THR A 31 5.41 -11.78 -14.32
N ALA A 32 5.23 -10.46 -14.24
CA ALA A 32 4.84 -9.78 -13.00
C ALA A 32 3.33 -9.57 -12.85
N VAL A 33 2.59 -9.52 -13.97
CA VAL A 33 1.14 -9.32 -14.00
C VAL A 33 0.47 -10.63 -14.37
N GLN A 34 -0.24 -11.20 -13.41
CA GLN A 34 -1.07 -12.39 -13.64
C GLN A 34 -2.49 -11.95 -14.05
N PRO A 35 -3.14 -12.65 -14.99
CA PRO A 35 -4.51 -12.32 -15.41
C PRO A 35 -5.53 -12.51 -14.28
N LYS A 36 -5.23 -13.40 -13.32
CA LYS A 36 -6.00 -13.65 -12.09
C LYS A 36 -5.10 -13.54 -10.87
N THR A 37 -5.67 -13.12 -9.74
CA THR A 37 -4.95 -13.08 -8.47
C THR A 37 -4.98 -14.44 -7.77
N ASN A 38 -4.26 -14.55 -6.66
CA ASN A 38 -4.40 -15.65 -5.70
C ASN A 38 -5.50 -15.37 -4.65
N TYR A 39 -6.47 -14.51 -4.97
CA TYR A 39 -7.61 -14.26 -4.10
C TYR A 39 -8.40 -15.54 -3.87
N GLU A 40 -8.57 -15.89 -2.60
CA GLU A 40 -9.41 -16.99 -2.17
C GLU A 40 -10.48 -16.42 -1.24
N GLU A 41 -11.75 -16.63 -1.59
CA GLU A 41 -12.87 -16.12 -0.78
C GLU A 41 -12.90 -16.83 0.58
N VAL A 42 -12.98 -16.04 1.65
CA VAL A 42 -13.10 -16.53 3.03
C VAL A 42 -14.46 -16.12 3.60
N VAL A 43 -15.08 -17.03 4.35
CA VAL A 43 -16.30 -16.76 5.11
C VAL A 43 -15.94 -16.25 6.50
N TYR A 44 -16.42 -15.05 6.83
CA TYR A 44 -16.28 -14.44 8.15
C TYR A 44 -17.58 -14.62 8.93
N ASN A 45 -17.70 -15.71 9.70
CA ASN A 45 -18.92 -16.03 10.45
C ASN A 45 -19.34 -14.90 11.40
N ASP A 46 -18.36 -14.28 12.05
CA ASP A 46 -18.55 -13.14 12.95
C ASP A 46 -18.34 -11.80 12.24
N SER A 47 -18.67 -11.73 10.95
CA SER A 47 -18.62 -10.48 10.18
C SER A 47 -19.34 -9.35 10.90
N TYR A 48 -18.72 -8.18 10.92
CA TYR A 48 -19.23 -6.98 11.52
C TYR A 48 -20.54 -6.56 10.81
N LYS A 49 -21.57 -6.28 11.61
CA LYS A 49 -22.92 -5.93 11.14
C LYS A 49 -23.27 -4.45 11.31
N GLY A 50 -22.39 -3.67 11.96
CA GLY A 50 -22.57 -2.24 12.09
C GLY A 50 -22.25 -1.49 10.79
N ASN A 51 -22.46 -0.19 10.81
CA ASN A 51 -22.21 0.71 9.67
C ASN A 51 -21.37 1.93 10.06
N ASP A 52 -20.83 1.94 11.29
CA ASP A 52 -20.09 3.05 11.86
C ASP A 52 -18.56 2.89 11.77
N LYS A 53 -18.07 1.68 11.43
CA LYS A 53 -16.63 1.40 11.33
C LYS A 53 -16.18 1.19 9.88
N LYS A 54 -15.08 1.85 9.51
CA LYS A 54 -14.50 1.87 8.16
C LYS A 54 -12.99 1.67 8.18
N VAL A 55 -12.41 1.33 7.03
CA VAL A 55 -10.95 1.41 6.80
C VAL A 55 -10.65 2.66 5.97
N LEU A 56 -9.71 3.48 6.41
CA LEU A 56 -9.21 4.61 5.62
C LEU A 56 -8.16 4.12 4.62
N ILE A 57 -8.49 4.18 3.32
CA ILE A 57 -7.58 3.82 2.23
C ILE A 57 -6.80 5.06 1.81
N LEU A 58 -5.48 5.07 2.05
CA LEU A 58 -4.62 6.21 1.75
C LEU A 58 -3.71 5.91 0.54
N GLY A 59 -4.09 6.40 -0.64
CA GLY A 59 -3.37 6.15 -1.89
C GLY A 59 -2.45 7.29 -2.32
N THR A 60 -1.43 6.96 -3.12
CA THR A 60 -0.56 7.96 -3.78
C THR A 60 -1.25 8.70 -4.93
N GLU A 61 -0.86 9.97 -5.13
CA GLU A 61 -1.23 10.80 -6.29
C GLU A 61 -0.20 10.70 -7.43
N VAL A 62 0.90 9.98 -7.22
CA VAL A 62 2.04 9.90 -8.15
C VAL A 62 1.80 8.83 -9.20
N GLY A 63 1.52 9.27 -10.43
CA GLY A 63 1.41 8.39 -11.60
C GLY A 63 2.70 8.27 -12.43
N ALA A 64 3.69 9.12 -12.15
CA ALA A 64 4.95 9.16 -12.87
C ALA A 64 6.09 9.40 -11.88
N LEU A 65 6.90 8.37 -11.61
CA LEU A 65 8.00 8.44 -10.67
C LEU A 65 9.32 8.71 -11.41
N GLU A 66 10.02 9.78 -11.06
CA GLU A 66 11.32 10.09 -11.65
C GLU A 66 12.42 9.16 -11.12
N MET A 67 13.19 8.59 -12.05
CA MET A 67 14.29 7.66 -11.79
C MET A 67 15.63 8.42 -11.76
N LYS A 68 16.70 7.79 -11.25
CA LYS A 68 18.04 8.41 -11.16
C LYS A 68 18.62 8.90 -12.49
N ASN A 69 18.17 8.33 -13.61
CA ASN A 69 18.62 8.71 -14.95
C ASN A 69 17.73 9.76 -15.63
N GLY A 70 16.81 10.39 -14.89
CA GLY A 70 15.89 11.41 -15.39
C GLY A 70 14.69 10.88 -16.18
N LYS A 71 14.62 9.57 -16.48
CA LYS A 71 13.41 8.94 -17.04
C LYS A 71 12.32 8.86 -15.98
N LYS A 72 11.06 8.75 -16.40
CA LYS A 72 9.92 8.56 -15.52
C LYS A 72 9.32 7.16 -15.68
N PHE A 73 8.98 6.52 -14.57
CA PHE A 73 8.26 5.26 -14.54
C PHE A 73 6.75 5.51 -14.38
N LEU A 74 5.94 4.98 -15.30
CA LEU A 74 4.48 4.98 -15.23
C LEU A 74 4.02 4.01 -14.13
N THR A 75 3.64 4.58 -12.99
CA THR A 75 3.32 3.83 -11.77
C THR A 75 2.04 4.37 -11.12
N GLY A 76 1.83 4.02 -9.86
CA GLY A 76 0.71 4.38 -9.01
C GLY A 76 0.66 3.40 -7.85
N ASN A 77 -0.54 3.19 -7.32
CA ASN A 77 -0.85 2.11 -6.42
C ASN A 77 -0.98 0.81 -7.23
N GLN A 78 -0.41 -0.28 -6.73
CA GLN A 78 -0.52 -1.59 -7.37
C GLN A 78 -1.95 -2.14 -7.15
N PRO A 79 -2.71 -2.51 -8.20
CA PRO A 79 -4.14 -2.79 -8.08
C PRO A 79 -4.48 -4.08 -7.31
N VAL A 80 -3.66 -5.13 -7.42
CA VAL A 80 -3.82 -6.37 -6.64
C VAL A 80 -3.60 -6.09 -5.16
N GLU A 81 -2.54 -5.36 -4.84
CA GLU A 81 -2.23 -4.93 -3.48
C GLU A 81 -3.35 -4.07 -2.91
N LEU A 82 -3.90 -3.14 -3.69
CA LEU A 82 -5.00 -2.29 -3.26
C LEU A 82 -6.30 -3.07 -3.03
N PHE A 83 -6.75 -3.82 -4.02
CA PHE A 83 -8.12 -4.35 -4.03
C PHE A 83 -8.27 -5.72 -3.37
N VAL A 84 -7.26 -6.59 -3.39
CA VAL A 84 -7.40 -7.94 -2.80
C VAL A 84 -7.61 -7.88 -1.28
N PRO A 85 -6.88 -7.08 -0.48
CA PRO A 85 -7.17 -6.93 0.94
C PRO A 85 -8.56 -6.35 1.19
N MET A 86 -9.00 -5.38 0.37
CA MET A 86 -10.33 -4.79 0.48
C MET A 86 -11.45 -5.80 0.25
N LEU A 87 -11.29 -6.79 -0.65
CA LEU A 87 -12.29 -7.84 -0.85
C LEU A 87 -12.56 -8.62 0.46
N HIS A 88 -11.50 -8.88 1.24
CA HIS A 88 -11.62 -9.54 2.55
C HIS A 88 -12.30 -8.64 3.58
N TRP A 89 -11.95 -7.35 3.61
CA TRP A 89 -12.57 -6.40 4.55
C TRP A 89 -14.05 -6.14 4.24
N GLN A 90 -14.42 -6.05 2.96
CA GLN A 90 -15.80 -5.93 2.51
C GLN A 90 -16.62 -7.16 2.94
N LYS A 91 -16.04 -8.36 2.81
CA LYS A 91 -16.64 -9.62 3.28
C LYS A 91 -16.74 -9.71 4.80
N ALA A 92 -15.77 -9.12 5.51
CA ALA A 92 -15.80 -8.99 6.97
C ALA A 92 -16.78 -7.90 7.47
N GLY A 93 -17.38 -7.11 6.57
CA GLY A 93 -18.43 -6.14 6.89
C GLY A 93 -17.97 -4.69 6.99
N PHE A 94 -16.73 -4.37 6.62
CA PHE A 94 -16.18 -3.01 6.70
C PHE A 94 -16.39 -2.25 5.38
N ASP A 95 -16.73 -0.96 5.51
CA ASP A 95 -16.74 -0.01 4.39
C ASP A 95 -15.45 0.81 4.33
N PHE A 96 -15.26 1.60 3.28
CA PHE A 96 -14.03 2.32 3.00
C PHE A 96 -14.29 3.79 2.73
N ASP A 97 -13.36 4.64 3.19
CA ASP A 97 -13.20 5.97 2.63
C ASP A 97 -11.82 6.05 1.98
N PHE A 98 -11.72 6.68 0.81
CA PHE A 98 -10.47 6.88 0.10
C PHE A 98 -9.97 8.29 0.34
N ALA A 99 -8.67 8.41 0.60
CA ALA A 99 -8.02 9.69 0.76
C ALA A 99 -6.66 9.74 0.06
N SER A 100 -6.29 10.94 -0.34
CA SER A 100 -4.96 11.28 -0.85
C SER A 100 -4.46 12.56 -0.18
N ILE A 101 -3.19 12.89 -0.35
CA ILE A 101 -2.57 14.05 0.34
C ILE A 101 -3.31 15.36 0.02
N ASN A 102 -3.65 15.57 -1.24
CA ASN A 102 -4.27 16.81 -1.73
C ASN A 102 -5.72 16.63 -2.18
N GLY A 103 -6.31 15.44 -2.04
CA GLY A 103 -7.64 15.11 -2.58
C GLY A 103 -7.65 14.99 -4.11
N LYS A 104 -6.48 14.79 -4.75
CA LYS A 104 -6.38 14.50 -6.19
C LYS A 104 -6.53 13.00 -6.43
N GLU A 105 -6.90 12.64 -7.66
CA GLU A 105 -7.04 11.24 -8.10
C GLU A 105 -5.90 10.35 -7.59
N ILE A 106 -6.29 9.27 -6.91
CA ILE A 106 -5.40 8.17 -6.53
C ILE A 106 -4.99 7.44 -7.81
N LYS A 107 -3.70 7.48 -8.11
CA LYS A 107 -3.18 6.86 -9.35
C LYS A 107 -3.03 5.38 -9.16
N ILE A 108 -3.38 4.58 -10.16
CA ILE A 108 -3.23 3.12 -10.14
C ILE A 108 -2.37 2.65 -11.31
N GLU A 109 -1.63 1.57 -11.12
CA GLU A 109 -0.88 0.89 -12.17
C GLU A 109 -1.85 0.13 -13.09
N LYS A 110 -2.53 0.84 -14.00
CA LYS A 110 -3.59 0.26 -14.86
C LYS A 110 -3.08 -0.93 -15.70
N TRP A 111 -1.81 -0.94 -16.06
CA TRP A 111 -1.15 -2.05 -16.78
C TRP A 111 -1.02 -3.33 -15.94
N ALA A 112 -1.21 -3.26 -14.62
CA ALA A 112 -1.18 -4.38 -13.69
C ALA A 112 -2.58 -4.88 -13.27
N LEU A 113 -3.66 -4.35 -13.85
CA LEU A 113 -5.02 -4.80 -13.54
C LEU A 113 -5.20 -6.28 -13.95
N PRO A 114 -5.66 -7.16 -13.03
CA PRO A 114 -5.91 -8.56 -13.34
C PRO A 114 -7.26 -8.69 -14.06
N THR A 115 -7.27 -8.44 -15.37
CA THR A 115 -8.52 -8.27 -16.15
C THR A 115 -9.42 -9.51 -16.23
N GLU A 116 -8.92 -10.70 -15.89
CA GLU A 116 -9.73 -11.93 -15.82
C GLU A 116 -10.21 -12.27 -14.39
N ASP A 117 -9.84 -11.45 -13.40
CA ASP A 117 -10.27 -11.59 -12.02
C ASP A 117 -11.57 -10.83 -11.78
N VAL A 118 -12.70 -11.55 -11.77
CA VAL A 118 -14.03 -10.96 -11.64
C VAL A 118 -14.19 -10.22 -10.32
N ALA A 119 -13.63 -10.72 -9.22
CA ALA A 119 -13.77 -10.10 -7.91
C ALA A 119 -13.03 -8.76 -7.86
N VAL A 120 -11.77 -8.74 -8.31
CA VAL A 120 -10.96 -7.52 -8.36
C VAL A 120 -11.53 -6.49 -9.33
N MET A 121 -11.99 -6.92 -10.52
CA MET A 121 -12.58 -6.01 -11.49
C MET A 121 -13.92 -5.44 -11.02
N ARG A 122 -14.71 -6.20 -10.26
CA ARG A 122 -15.96 -5.72 -9.64
C ARG A 122 -15.66 -4.62 -8.62
N ILE A 123 -14.80 -4.88 -7.63
CA ILE A 123 -14.50 -3.91 -6.57
C ILE A 123 -13.79 -2.66 -7.15
N TYR A 124 -12.96 -2.82 -8.18
CA TYR A 124 -12.40 -1.68 -8.92
C TYR A 124 -13.50 -0.80 -9.54
N GLY A 125 -14.52 -1.40 -10.13
CA GLY A 125 -15.69 -0.68 -10.65
C GLY A 125 -16.50 0.01 -9.56
N GLU A 126 -16.77 -0.67 -8.44
CA GLU A 126 -17.52 -0.15 -7.29
C GLU A 126 -16.86 1.11 -6.70
N TYR A 127 -15.54 1.13 -6.55
CA TYR A 127 -14.81 2.22 -5.91
C TYR A 127 -14.14 3.20 -6.89
N ARG A 128 -14.39 3.10 -8.20
CA ARG A 128 -13.78 4.01 -9.21
C ARG A 128 -13.99 5.49 -8.88
N ASN A 129 -15.21 5.88 -8.51
CA ASN A 129 -15.51 7.28 -8.19
C ASN A 129 -14.70 7.79 -6.98
N MET A 130 -14.48 6.94 -5.97
CA MET A 130 -13.69 7.31 -4.79
C MET A 130 -12.18 7.39 -5.09
N LEU A 131 -11.69 6.67 -6.11
CA LEU A 131 -10.31 6.82 -6.61
C LEU A 131 -10.13 8.13 -7.39
N GLU A 132 -11.13 8.50 -8.21
CA GLU A 132 -11.11 9.72 -9.02
C GLU A 132 -11.32 10.99 -8.18
N HIS A 133 -12.12 10.87 -7.11
CA HIS A 133 -12.49 11.95 -6.22
C HIS A 133 -12.30 11.57 -4.74
N PRO A 134 -11.07 11.29 -4.29
CA PRO A 134 -10.80 10.92 -2.91
C PRO A 134 -10.94 12.14 -1.98
N LEU A 135 -11.11 11.86 -0.69
CA LEU A 135 -11.00 12.88 0.34
C LEU A 135 -9.58 13.46 0.38
N LYS A 136 -9.48 14.74 0.72
CA LYS A 136 -8.19 15.32 1.09
C LYS A 136 -7.85 14.89 2.51
N ILE A 137 -6.63 14.39 2.74
CA ILE A 137 -6.25 13.82 4.03
C ILE A 137 -6.37 14.81 5.20
N THR A 138 -6.20 16.11 4.95
CA THR A 138 -6.38 17.13 5.99
C THR A 138 -7.82 17.29 6.45
N ASP A 139 -8.80 16.94 5.61
CA ASP A 139 -10.20 16.95 5.99
C ASP A 139 -10.54 15.71 6.82
N VAL A 140 -9.96 14.56 6.48
CA VAL A 140 -10.08 13.32 7.28
C VAL A 140 -9.55 13.51 8.71
N LEU A 141 -8.45 14.24 8.87
CA LEU A 141 -7.84 14.52 10.18
C LEU A 141 -8.66 15.45 11.09
N LYS A 142 -9.71 16.11 10.59
CA LYS A 142 -10.59 16.93 11.44
C LYS A 142 -11.46 16.06 12.35
N ASP A 143 -11.77 14.84 11.89
CA ASP A 143 -12.63 13.87 12.56
C ASP A 143 -11.81 12.67 13.11
N SER A 144 -10.50 12.88 13.33
CA SER A 144 -9.57 11.83 13.78
C SER A 144 -9.31 11.95 15.29
N ASP A 145 -10.33 11.66 16.09
CA ASP A 145 -10.21 11.45 17.53
C ASP A 145 -10.19 9.94 17.87
N LYS A 146 -10.34 9.59 19.16
CA LYS A 146 -10.36 8.20 19.63
C LYS A 146 -11.57 7.44 19.07
N ASP A 147 -12.72 8.08 19.04
CA ASP A 147 -14.03 7.52 18.65
C ASP A 147 -14.25 7.58 17.14
N SER A 148 -13.22 7.95 16.38
CA SER A 148 -13.23 7.99 14.93
C SER A 148 -13.76 6.69 14.33
N LYS A 149 -14.55 6.83 13.26
CA LYS A 149 -15.11 5.74 12.45
C LYS A 149 -14.05 4.82 11.85
N TYR A 150 -12.77 5.19 11.85
CA TYR A 150 -11.73 4.36 11.26
C TYR A 150 -11.17 3.34 12.25
N ILE A 151 -11.39 2.05 11.96
CA ILE A 151 -10.78 0.93 12.70
C ILE A 151 -9.31 0.76 12.32
N ALA A 152 -8.97 1.10 11.07
CA ALA A 152 -7.63 0.97 10.54
C ALA A 152 -7.33 2.02 9.48
N VAL A 153 -6.03 2.29 9.29
CA VAL A 153 -5.50 2.97 8.12
C VAL A 153 -4.79 1.95 7.25
N TYR A 154 -5.07 1.97 5.95
CA TYR A 154 -4.40 1.14 4.96
C TYR A 154 -3.63 2.00 3.96
N ILE A 155 -2.34 1.68 3.79
CA ILE A 155 -1.47 2.32 2.80
C ILE A 155 -1.02 1.24 1.81
N PRO A 156 -1.68 1.11 0.63
CA PRO A 156 -1.24 0.21 -0.43
C PRO A 156 0.17 0.55 -0.94
N GLY A 157 0.79 -0.42 -1.62
CA GLY A 157 2.09 -0.24 -2.26
C GLY A 157 1.96 0.14 -3.74
N GLY A 158 2.89 -0.37 -4.56
CA GLY A 158 3.22 0.18 -5.87
C GLY A 158 4.28 1.29 -5.77
N HIS A 159 5.09 1.44 -6.82
CA HIS A 159 6.26 2.35 -6.75
C HIS A 159 5.85 3.82 -6.59
N GLY A 160 4.64 4.22 -6.96
CA GLY A 160 4.15 5.59 -6.74
C GLY A 160 4.16 5.99 -5.25
N ALA A 161 3.96 5.03 -4.34
CA ALA A 161 3.94 5.26 -2.89
C ALA A 161 5.25 5.88 -2.36
N ILE A 162 6.40 5.68 -3.03
CA ILE A 162 7.67 6.28 -2.59
C ILE A 162 7.84 7.74 -3.05
N GLY A 163 6.96 8.24 -3.92
CA GLY A 163 7.09 9.55 -4.57
C GLY A 163 6.62 10.74 -3.72
N ASP A 164 5.46 10.62 -3.08
CA ASP A 164 4.80 11.72 -2.35
C ASP A 164 4.60 11.41 -0.85
N ILE A 165 4.12 10.21 -0.52
CA ILE A 165 3.75 9.78 0.84
C ILE A 165 4.88 10.00 1.87
N PRO A 166 6.14 9.60 1.63
CA PRO A 166 7.22 9.65 2.63
C PRO A 166 7.65 11.07 3.01
N TYR A 167 7.26 12.05 2.21
CA TYR A 167 7.67 13.46 2.33
C TYR A 167 6.56 14.37 2.84
N SER A 168 5.38 13.81 3.13
CA SER A 168 4.21 14.59 3.52
C SER A 168 4.10 14.75 5.04
N LYS A 169 4.01 16.01 5.49
CA LYS A 169 3.70 16.34 6.89
C LYS A 169 2.29 15.92 7.29
N ASP A 170 1.35 15.83 6.34
CA ASP A 170 0.00 15.40 6.66
C ASP A 170 -0.08 13.88 6.83
N ILE A 171 0.72 13.11 6.09
CA ILE A 171 0.92 11.67 6.36
C ILE A 171 1.56 11.46 7.73
N LYS A 172 2.56 12.27 8.10
CA LYS A 172 3.12 12.26 9.46
C LYS A 172 2.04 12.44 10.52
N LYS A 173 1.11 13.39 10.33
CA LYS A 173 -0.01 13.61 11.27
C LYS A 173 -0.95 12.40 11.37
N VAL A 174 -1.31 11.78 10.24
CA VAL A 174 -2.12 10.55 10.24
C VAL A 174 -1.43 9.44 11.02
N LEU A 175 -0.15 9.20 10.76
CA LEU A 175 0.59 8.14 11.46
C LEU A 175 0.75 8.44 12.96
N LEU A 176 0.93 9.70 13.35
CA LEU A 176 0.94 10.09 14.77
C LEU A 176 -0.42 9.89 15.42
N TRP A 177 -1.52 10.18 14.72
CA TRP A 177 -2.87 9.87 15.21
C TRP A 177 -3.08 8.36 15.36
N VAL A 178 -2.68 7.55 14.37
CA VAL A 178 -2.72 6.08 14.45
C VAL A 178 -1.99 5.57 15.69
N ILE A 179 -0.79 6.09 15.96
CA ILE A 179 -0.01 5.72 17.16
C ILE A 179 -0.72 6.19 18.44
N LYS A 180 -1.19 7.44 18.47
CA LYS A 180 -1.78 8.06 19.66
C LYS A 180 -3.08 7.40 20.09
N GLU A 181 -3.93 7.06 19.13
CA GLU A 181 -5.25 6.44 19.36
C GLU A 181 -5.20 4.91 19.21
N ASP A 182 -4.00 4.33 19.18
CA ASP A 182 -3.75 2.88 19.12
C ASP A 182 -4.54 2.17 17.99
N LYS A 183 -4.57 2.76 16.79
CA LYS A 183 -5.29 2.23 15.62
C LYS A 183 -4.45 1.19 14.87
N LEU A 184 -5.13 0.30 14.14
CA LEU A 184 -4.47 -0.65 13.25
C LEU A 184 -3.88 0.06 12.03
N LEU A 185 -2.65 -0.29 11.69
CA LEU A 185 -1.96 0.19 10.48
C LEU A 185 -1.65 -0.99 9.58
N VAL A 186 -2.20 -0.98 8.37
CA VAL A 186 -1.95 -2.01 7.37
C VAL A 186 -1.17 -1.41 6.20
N SER A 187 -0.16 -2.11 5.70
CA SER A 187 0.59 -1.66 4.51
C SER A 187 1.25 -2.81 3.75
N ILE A 188 1.69 -2.58 2.52
CA ILE A 188 2.24 -3.65 1.67
C ILE A 188 3.26 -3.12 0.68
N CYS A 189 4.22 -3.95 0.29
CA CYS A 189 5.19 -3.68 -0.77
C CYS A 189 6.00 -2.40 -0.50
N HIS A 190 5.80 -1.33 -1.27
CA HIS A 190 6.42 -0.01 -1.05
C HIS A 190 5.61 0.94 -0.15
N GLY A 191 4.37 0.58 0.20
CA GLY A 191 3.51 1.35 1.12
C GLY A 191 4.17 1.66 2.47
N PRO A 192 4.97 0.76 3.09
CA PRO A 192 5.69 1.05 4.32
C PRO A 192 6.68 2.22 4.23
N SER A 193 7.03 2.70 3.02
CA SER A 193 7.77 3.96 2.85
C SER A 193 7.09 5.14 3.53
N ALA A 194 5.77 5.09 3.76
CA ALA A 194 5.02 6.07 4.52
C ALA A 194 5.57 6.32 5.92
N LEU A 195 6.13 5.28 6.57
CA LEU A 195 6.69 5.41 7.92
C LEU A 195 7.84 6.43 7.97
N LEU A 196 8.55 6.65 6.86
CA LEU A 196 9.60 7.67 6.78
C LEU A 196 9.09 9.09 7.05
N ALA A 197 7.80 9.35 6.83
CA ALA A 197 7.18 10.65 7.15
C ALA A 197 7.31 11.00 8.64
N LEU A 198 7.35 10.01 9.53
CA LEU A 198 7.53 10.23 10.97
C LEU A 198 8.90 10.77 11.34
N ASN A 199 9.92 10.60 10.48
CA ASN A 199 11.26 11.12 10.71
C ASN A 199 11.49 12.53 10.10
N LEU A 200 10.47 13.14 9.47
CA LEU A 200 10.59 14.48 8.88
C LEU A 200 10.83 15.53 9.97
N GLY A 201 12.06 16.07 9.99
CA GLY A 201 12.50 17.08 10.95
C GLY A 201 12.76 16.53 12.35
N GLU A 202 12.82 15.21 12.53
CA GLU A 202 12.97 14.57 13.83
C GLU A 202 14.36 13.95 14.03
N ASN A 203 14.70 13.69 15.29
CA ASN A 203 15.85 12.88 15.62
C ASN A 203 15.51 11.39 15.45
N LYS A 204 16.33 10.65 14.70
CA LYS A 204 16.14 9.20 14.47
C LYS A 204 15.96 8.37 15.75
N LYS A 205 16.51 8.83 16.89
CA LYS A 205 16.35 8.15 18.18
C LYS A 205 14.91 8.12 18.68
N ASN A 206 14.06 9.04 18.21
CA ASN A 206 12.66 9.16 18.58
C ASN A 206 11.72 8.49 17.56
N PHE A 207 12.26 7.72 16.61
CA PHE A 207 11.46 7.11 15.57
C PHE A 207 10.47 6.10 16.18
N PRO A 208 9.14 6.28 16.04
CA PRO A 208 8.16 5.47 16.76
C PRO A 208 8.18 3.99 16.43
N PHE A 209 8.66 3.64 15.23
CA PHE A 209 8.76 2.26 14.75
C PHE A 209 10.17 1.65 14.93
N ASN A 210 11.04 2.27 15.72
CA ASN A 210 12.32 1.66 16.11
C ASN A 210 12.06 0.33 16.86
N GLY A 211 12.69 -0.76 16.40
CA GLY A 211 12.49 -2.11 16.94
C GLY A 211 11.28 -2.85 16.39
N TYR A 212 10.51 -2.25 15.46
CA TYR A 212 9.45 -2.98 14.75
C TYR A 212 10.01 -3.89 13.67
N HIS A 213 9.33 -5.00 13.45
CA HIS A 213 9.55 -5.91 12.35
C HIS A 213 8.44 -5.73 11.30
N ILE A 214 8.80 -5.75 10.01
CA ILE A 214 7.84 -5.61 8.90
C ILE A 214 8.16 -6.57 7.76
N ALA A 215 7.14 -7.00 7.00
CA ALA A 215 7.33 -7.57 5.67
C ALA A 215 7.15 -6.47 4.63
N ALA A 216 8.12 -6.27 3.73
CA ALA A 216 8.05 -5.21 2.72
C ALA A 216 8.91 -5.55 1.49
N PHE A 217 8.71 -4.86 0.36
CA PHE A 217 9.46 -5.19 -0.87
C PHE A 217 10.96 -4.88 -0.71
N PRO A 218 11.87 -5.86 -0.84
CA PRO A 218 13.28 -5.63 -0.52
C PRO A 218 14.01 -4.77 -1.56
N ASP A 219 14.89 -3.88 -1.09
CA ASP A 219 15.74 -3.04 -1.95
C ASP A 219 16.60 -3.86 -2.94
N SER A 220 17.00 -5.07 -2.56
CA SER A 220 17.74 -5.99 -3.43
C SER A 220 16.92 -6.40 -4.66
N ASN A 221 15.61 -6.59 -4.51
CA ASN A 221 14.71 -6.90 -5.61
C ASN A 221 14.56 -5.68 -6.53
N ASP A 222 14.35 -4.48 -5.96
CA ASP A 222 14.25 -3.24 -6.76
C ASP A 222 15.49 -2.97 -7.61
N LYS A 223 16.70 -3.26 -7.09
CA LYS A 223 17.96 -3.10 -7.83
C LYS A 223 18.04 -3.96 -9.10
N LEU A 224 17.32 -5.09 -9.12
CA LEU A 224 17.27 -6.03 -10.25
C LEU A 224 16.20 -5.65 -11.29
N LEU A 225 15.13 -4.95 -10.90
CA LEU A 225 14.01 -4.61 -11.78
C LEU A 225 14.40 -3.87 -13.08
N PRO A 226 15.41 -2.97 -13.12
CA PRO A 226 15.83 -2.33 -14.37
C PRO A 226 16.47 -3.32 -15.36
N SER A 227 17.16 -4.35 -14.86
CA SER A 227 17.87 -5.32 -15.70
C SER A 227 16.93 -6.23 -16.49
N ILE A 228 15.73 -6.48 -15.95
CA ILE A 228 14.66 -7.24 -16.59
C ILE A 228 13.66 -6.32 -17.32
N GLY A 229 13.93 -5.01 -17.33
CA GLY A 229 13.09 -4.01 -17.99
C GLY A 229 11.76 -3.75 -17.32
N TYR A 230 11.62 -4.04 -16.03
CA TYR A 230 10.44 -3.61 -15.28
C TYR A 230 10.48 -2.11 -15.01
N LEU A 231 11.67 -1.59 -14.64
CA LEU A 231 11.90 -0.17 -14.41
C LEU A 231 12.77 0.46 -15.52
N PRO A 232 12.52 1.73 -15.91
CA PRO A 232 13.35 2.47 -16.88
C PRO A 232 14.69 2.97 -16.36
N GLY A 233 14.97 2.77 -15.08
CA GLY A 233 16.20 3.19 -14.41
C GLY A 233 16.22 2.72 -12.96
N GLN A 234 17.28 3.05 -12.22
CA GLN A 234 17.32 2.81 -10.77
C GLN A 234 16.43 3.79 -10.03
N LEU A 235 15.79 3.33 -8.94
CA LEU A 235 14.96 4.18 -8.07
C LEU A 235 15.77 5.36 -7.51
N PRO A 236 15.13 6.53 -7.28
CA PRO A 236 15.79 7.72 -6.75
C PRO A 236 16.46 7.47 -5.39
N TYR A 237 15.81 6.63 -4.57
CA TYR A 237 16.35 6.13 -3.32
C TYR A 237 15.71 4.77 -3.00
N PHE A 238 16.20 4.12 -1.95
CA PHE A 238 15.69 2.85 -1.47
C PHE A 238 15.09 3.04 -0.08
N TYR A 239 13.77 2.84 0.05
CA TYR A 239 13.04 3.13 1.29
C TYR A 239 13.38 2.11 2.39
N GLY A 240 13.68 0.85 2.04
CA GLY A 240 13.99 -0.19 3.01
C GLY A 240 15.27 0.11 3.79
N SER A 241 16.34 0.49 3.09
CA SER A 241 17.60 0.93 3.70
C SER A 241 17.38 2.10 4.67
N LYS A 242 16.54 3.07 4.29
CA LYS A 242 16.21 4.20 5.18
C LYS A 242 15.44 3.76 6.42
N LEU A 243 14.50 2.82 6.31
CA LEU A 243 13.77 2.30 7.47
C LEU A 243 14.69 1.48 8.39
N ILE A 244 15.61 0.70 7.82
CA ILE A 244 16.63 -0.04 8.57
C ILE A 244 17.53 0.92 9.36
N ASP A 245 17.96 2.03 8.75
CA ASP A 245 18.75 3.07 9.43
C ASP A 245 18.00 3.75 10.60
N LEU A 246 16.66 3.65 10.61
CA LEU A 246 15.77 4.12 11.68
C LEU A 246 15.42 3.02 12.71
N GLY A 247 15.98 1.82 12.57
CA GLY A 247 15.82 0.72 13.52
C GLY A 247 14.67 -0.25 13.20
N VAL A 248 14.08 -0.19 12.01
CA VAL A 248 13.09 -1.18 11.55
C VAL A 248 13.80 -2.42 11.01
N THR A 249 13.27 -3.61 11.30
CA THR A 249 13.80 -4.89 10.79
C THR A 249 12.89 -5.49 9.73
N PHE A 250 13.44 -5.93 8.60
CA PHE A 250 12.67 -6.63 7.57
C PHE A 250 12.59 -8.12 7.91
N ALA A 251 11.37 -8.64 8.04
CA ALA A 251 11.07 -10.04 8.33
C ALA A 251 11.23 -10.94 7.11
N ASN A 252 11.43 -10.38 5.92
CA ASN A 252 11.60 -11.09 4.65
C ASN A 252 12.93 -10.70 3.97
N LYS A 253 13.45 -11.61 3.12
CA LYS A 253 14.63 -11.35 2.27
C LYS A 253 14.27 -11.19 0.79
N LEU A 254 13.09 -11.67 0.41
CA LEU A 254 12.53 -11.66 -0.95
C LEU A 254 11.08 -11.18 -0.84
N GLY A 255 10.51 -10.63 -1.92
CA GLY A 255 9.07 -10.37 -2.03
C GLY A 255 8.37 -11.59 -2.63
N ASN A 256 7.98 -12.55 -1.79
CA ASN A 256 7.42 -13.84 -2.24
C ASN A 256 6.14 -14.25 -1.50
N GLY A 257 5.40 -13.27 -0.95
CA GLY A 257 4.08 -13.48 -0.36
C GLY A 257 4.07 -13.49 1.17
N LYS A 258 5.15 -13.07 1.83
CA LYS A 258 5.19 -13.01 3.29
C LYS A 258 4.34 -11.86 3.82
N VAL A 259 3.54 -12.17 4.84
CA VAL A 259 2.86 -11.22 5.71
C VAL A 259 3.52 -11.25 7.09
N HIS A 260 3.51 -10.11 7.78
CA HIS A 260 4.00 -9.99 9.15
C HIS A 260 3.12 -9.05 9.95
N GLN A 261 2.74 -9.49 11.15
CA GLN A 261 2.12 -8.66 12.17
C GLN A 261 3.12 -8.42 13.28
N ASP A 262 3.32 -7.14 13.63
CA ASP A 262 4.03 -6.73 14.83
C ASP A 262 3.15 -5.70 15.57
N ARG A 263 2.58 -6.10 16.71
CA ARG A 263 1.55 -5.35 17.44
C ARG A 263 0.37 -5.02 16.51
N LYS A 264 0.01 -3.74 16.37
CA LYS A 264 -1.05 -3.22 15.49
C LYS A 264 -0.54 -2.80 14.10
N LEU A 265 0.72 -3.08 13.77
CA LEU A 265 1.26 -2.90 12.42
C LEU A 265 1.23 -4.23 11.66
N ILE A 266 0.50 -4.28 10.54
CA ILE A 266 0.37 -5.46 9.68
C ILE A 266 0.91 -5.12 8.31
N THR A 267 1.84 -5.93 7.81
CA THR A 267 2.60 -5.63 6.60
C THR A 267 2.73 -6.83 5.66
N GLY A 268 2.78 -6.60 4.35
CA GLY A 268 3.01 -7.62 3.32
C GLY A 268 4.17 -7.26 2.40
N ASP A 269 4.90 -8.27 1.90
CA ASP A 269 6.14 -8.06 1.14
C ASP A 269 6.00 -7.74 -0.36
N GLY A 270 4.78 -7.78 -0.91
CA GLY A 270 4.52 -7.56 -2.34
C GLY A 270 3.15 -8.09 -2.78
N PRO A 271 2.82 -8.06 -4.08
CA PRO A 271 1.48 -8.42 -4.59
C PRO A 271 1.01 -9.83 -4.19
N MET A 272 1.93 -10.80 -4.09
CA MET A 272 1.61 -12.17 -3.68
C MET A 272 1.09 -12.27 -2.24
N ALA A 273 1.44 -11.30 -1.39
CA ALA A 273 1.01 -11.25 0.00
C ALA A 273 -0.40 -10.68 0.18
N ALA A 274 -1.00 -10.10 -0.86
CA ALA A 274 -2.23 -9.32 -0.75
C ALA A 274 -3.42 -10.15 -0.22
N ASN A 275 -3.56 -11.40 -0.65
CA ASN A 275 -4.62 -12.30 -0.16
C ASN A 275 -4.47 -12.56 1.36
N GLU A 276 -3.31 -13.05 1.79
CA GLU A 276 -3.07 -13.36 3.20
C GLU A 276 -3.09 -12.10 4.07
N LEU A 277 -2.63 -10.95 3.55
CA LEU A 277 -2.69 -9.67 4.24
C LEU A 277 -4.14 -9.28 4.53
N GLY A 278 -5.02 -9.43 3.53
CA GLY A 278 -6.46 -9.22 3.69
C GLY A 278 -7.07 -10.13 4.74
N ILE A 279 -6.77 -11.43 4.69
CA ILE A 279 -7.29 -12.41 5.64
C ILE A 279 -6.86 -12.07 7.08
N LEU A 280 -5.57 -11.85 7.30
CA LEU A 280 -5.02 -11.56 8.62
C LEU A 280 -5.57 -10.26 9.19
N SER A 281 -5.55 -9.19 8.40
CA SER A 281 -6.04 -7.88 8.86
C SER A 281 -7.54 -7.87 9.10
N ALA A 282 -8.36 -8.55 8.27
CA ALA A 282 -9.79 -8.69 8.51
C ALA A 282 -10.08 -9.34 9.88
N LYS A 283 -9.35 -10.40 10.25
CA LYS A 283 -9.49 -11.06 11.55
C LYS A 283 -9.12 -10.11 12.70
N LEU A 284 -8.06 -9.32 12.53
CA LEU A 284 -7.63 -8.33 13.54
C LEU A 284 -8.62 -7.18 13.68
N PHE A 285 -9.25 -6.72 12.59
CA PHE A 285 -10.28 -5.68 12.66
C PHE A 285 -11.50 -6.17 13.45
N LEU A 286 -11.93 -7.42 13.22
CA LEU A 286 -13.03 -8.02 13.97
C LEU A 286 -12.67 -8.23 15.46
N GLN A 287 -11.43 -8.65 15.72
CA GLN A 287 -10.92 -8.80 17.09
C GLN A 287 -10.90 -7.47 17.84
N GLU A 288 -10.45 -6.40 17.20
CA GLU A 288 -10.42 -5.05 17.79
C GLU A 288 -11.81 -4.58 18.21
N LEU A 289 -12.83 -4.79 17.37
CA LEU A 289 -14.21 -4.45 17.72
C LEU A 289 -14.74 -5.27 18.89
N TYR A 290 -14.38 -6.55 18.95
CA TYR A 290 -14.75 -7.40 20.08
C TYR A 290 -14.12 -6.90 21.38
N ASP A 291 -12.85 -6.50 21.34
CA ASP A 291 -12.13 -5.99 22.51
C ASP A 291 -12.67 -4.61 22.95
N GLU A 292 -12.94 -3.68 22.01
CA GLU A 292 -13.60 -2.38 22.28
C GLU A 292 -14.97 -2.57 22.98
N ALA A 293 -15.78 -3.54 22.49
CA ALA A 293 -17.09 -3.84 23.06
C ALA A 293 -16.98 -4.43 24.47
N LYS A 294 -15.99 -5.32 24.69
CA LYS A 294 -15.75 -5.96 25.99
C LYS A 294 -15.29 -4.95 27.05
N GLU A 295 -14.36 -4.06 26.71
CA GLU A 295 -13.93 -2.98 27.61
C GLU A 295 -15.08 -2.06 27.99
N SER A 296 -15.92 -1.69 27.01
CA SER A 296 -17.11 -0.87 27.25
C SER A 296 -18.10 -1.51 28.22
N LEU A 297 -18.27 -2.84 28.17
CA LEU A 297 -19.13 -3.56 29.11
C LEU A 297 -18.54 -3.64 30.52
N GLN A 298 -17.21 -3.73 30.66
CA GLN A 298 -16.52 -3.78 31.96
C GLN A 298 -16.48 -2.43 32.67
N ILE A 299 -16.43 -1.31 31.93
CA ILE A 299 -16.48 0.04 32.52
C ILE A 299 -17.87 0.36 33.07
N ASN A 300 -18.92 -0.24 32.50
CA ASN A 300 -20.32 0.01 32.87
C ASN A 300 -20.87 -0.99 33.91
N SER A 301 -20.05 -1.90 34.43
CA SER A 301 -20.39 -2.89 35.47
C SER A 301 -19.74 -2.55 36.81
#